data_AF-D5G5D9-F1
#
_entry.id   AF-D5G5D9-F1
#
_cell.length_a   1.000
_cell.length_b   1.000
_cell.length_c   1.000
_cell.angle_alpha   90.00
_cell.angle_beta   90.00
_cell.angle_gamma   90.00
#
_symmetry.space_group_name_H-M   'P 1'
#
loop_
_entity.id
_entity.type
_entity.pdbx_description
1 polymer ?
#
loop_
_entity_poly.entity_id
_entity_poly.type
_entity_poly.pdbx_seq_one_letter_code
_entity_poly.pdbx_strand_id
1 'polypeptide(L)'
;MPLSPFVSILRACCGSSSRFPPQQIKTLLHSFVAPSLLLQAETPVSPLEALLESLSAIAQPATFEATLVFLDESILRCIRTPFKYIDDYAELVLNISGPQRQGQGTAAVSPLVMTIVEQFKFFIESDAPRGVKLGFSTWLARFMESCAILGENGHALAALCNRLVELCGYDKASKGVFKSLKQDLEGGGGFQLVNRESPEPTPKRYGGIISGEKRSRDLFRSLRRLDTQAIENLLRLYRDVGAEVSLLDIVVICRAVGSILDGSTINEGDACAAISKLLGLLKALFERIPRGDGLRGRAKAMLAHDSIWIESFLHVPVDPGRVPRYIIFSTGNCPLCLLDESKAC
;
A
#
# COMPACT_ATOMS: atom_id res chain seq x y z
N MET A 1 -5.51 -9.00 -29.12
CA MET A 1 -4.07 -8.98 -29.41
C MET A 1 -3.37 -9.80 -28.34
N PRO A 2 -2.22 -10.45 -28.64
CA PRO A 2 -1.43 -11.10 -27.60
C PRO A 2 -0.91 -10.05 -26.61
N LEU A 3 -0.97 -10.36 -25.31
CA LEU A 3 -0.40 -9.52 -24.27
C LEU A 3 1.13 -9.49 -24.39
N SER A 4 1.77 -8.38 -24.01
CA SER A 4 3.24 -8.34 -23.93
C SER A 4 3.77 -9.43 -22.96
N PRO A 5 5.06 -9.80 -23.07
CA PRO A 5 5.68 -10.73 -22.14
C PRO A 5 5.52 -10.30 -20.69
N PHE A 6 5.67 -9.01 -20.40
CA PHE A 6 5.55 -8.48 -19.04
C PHE A 6 4.14 -8.69 -18.46
N VAL A 7 3.09 -8.34 -19.22
CA VAL A 7 1.71 -8.52 -18.74
C VAL A 7 1.29 -9.98 -18.71
N SER A 8 1.84 -10.81 -19.60
CA SER A 8 1.66 -12.27 -19.53
C SER A 8 2.22 -12.84 -18.22
N ILE A 9 3.37 -12.33 -17.76
CA ILE A 9 3.95 -12.69 -16.47
C ILE A 9 3.08 -12.16 -15.31
N LEU A 10 2.58 -10.92 -15.38
CA LEU A 10 1.64 -10.40 -14.37
C LEU A 10 0.37 -11.26 -14.26
N ARG A 11 -0.19 -11.67 -15.41
CA ARG A 11 -1.34 -12.57 -15.47
C ARG A 11 -1.05 -13.90 -14.78
N ALA A 12 0.13 -14.48 -15.02
CA ALA A 12 0.54 -15.72 -14.39
C ALA A 12 0.73 -15.55 -12.86
N CYS A 13 1.25 -14.41 -12.41
CA CYS A 13 1.41 -14.08 -10.98
C CYS A 13 0.10 -13.89 -10.23
N CYS A 14 -0.83 -13.13 -10.81
CA CYS A 14 -2.01 -12.62 -10.12
C CYS A 14 -3.28 -13.41 -10.43
N GLY A 15 -3.25 -14.29 -11.42
CA GLY A 15 -4.38 -15.13 -11.81
C GLY A 15 -4.69 -16.22 -10.77
N SER A 16 -5.96 -16.61 -10.68
CA SER A 16 -6.46 -17.62 -9.75
C SER A 16 -5.87 -19.04 -9.92
N SER A 17 -5.09 -19.26 -10.97
CA SER A 17 -4.52 -20.57 -11.35
C SER A 17 -2.99 -20.57 -11.35
N SER A 18 -2.31 -19.66 -10.63
CA SER A 18 -0.85 -19.61 -10.65
C SER A 18 -0.25 -20.92 -10.12
N ARG A 19 0.45 -21.67 -10.99
CA ARG A 19 1.14 -22.93 -10.64
C ARG A 19 2.64 -22.75 -10.41
N PHE A 20 3.14 -21.54 -10.55
CA PHE A 20 4.56 -21.24 -10.53
C PHE A 20 5.02 -20.81 -9.14
N PRO A 21 6.30 -21.05 -8.77
CA PRO A 21 6.86 -20.52 -7.54
C PRO A 21 6.75 -18.99 -7.55
N PRO A 22 5.91 -18.39 -6.68
CA PRO A 22 5.59 -16.96 -6.76
C PRO A 22 6.82 -16.08 -6.60
N GLN A 23 7.85 -16.57 -5.90
CA GLN A 23 9.08 -15.83 -5.66
C GLN A 23 9.98 -15.69 -6.89
N GLN A 24 10.10 -16.74 -7.72
CA GLN A 24 10.91 -16.68 -8.94
C GLN A 24 10.30 -15.71 -9.95
N ILE A 25 8.97 -15.73 -10.11
CA ILE A 25 8.32 -14.80 -11.02
C ILE A 25 8.40 -13.36 -10.50
N LYS A 26 8.21 -13.14 -9.19
CA LYS A 26 8.41 -11.82 -8.60
C LYS A 26 9.83 -11.29 -8.88
N THR A 27 10.86 -12.10 -8.68
CA THR A 27 12.26 -11.71 -9.01
C THR A 27 12.41 -11.34 -10.49
N LEU A 28 11.80 -12.11 -11.39
CA LEU A 28 11.80 -11.81 -12.82
C LEU A 28 11.11 -10.47 -13.11
N LEU A 29 9.93 -10.21 -12.55
CA LEU A 29 9.23 -8.94 -12.72
C LEU A 29 10.04 -7.75 -12.19
N HIS A 30 10.68 -7.90 -11.02
CA HIS A 30 11.58 -6.88 -10.47
C HIS A 30 12.73 -6.59 -11.44
N SER A 31 13.30 -7.61 -12.09
CA SER A 31 14.38 -7.43 -13.07
C SER A 31 13.95 -6.67 -14.34
N PHE A 32 12.67 -6.75 -14.72
CA PHE A 32 12.10 -5.94 -15.81
C PHE A 32 11.80 -4.51 -15.39
N VAL A 33 11.25 -4.33 -14.19
CA VAL A 33 10.82 -3.00 -13.71
C VAL A 33 12.02 -2.11 -13.41
N ALA A 34 13.05 -2.63 -12.74
CA ALA A 34 14.18 -1.84 -12.26
C ALA A 34 14.85 -0.93 -13.33
N PRO A 35 15.15 -1.40 -14.56
CA PRO A 35 15.75 -0.55 -15.59
C PRO A 35 14.73 0.27 -16.41
N SER A 36 13.43 0.04 -16.25
CA SER A 36 12.40 0.55 -17.17
C SER A 36 11.88 1.96 -16.87
N LEU A 37 12.22 2.53 -15.71
CA LEU A 37 11.63 3.77 -15.17
C LEU A 37 10.09 3.73 -15.07
N LEU A 38 9.49 2.54 -15.12
CA LEU A 38 8.04 2.36 -15.06
C LEU A 38 7.46 2.74 -13.69
N LEU A 39 8.22 2.44 -12.64
CA LEU A 39 7.86 2.68 -11.24
C LEU A 39 8.99 3.47 -10.56
N GLN A 40 8.64 4.29 -9.58
CA GLN A 40 9.64 5.02 -8.80
C GLN A 40 10.42 4.07 -7.86
N ALA A 41 11.64 4.46 -7.49
CA ALA A 41 12.59 3.61 -6.76
C ALA A 41 12.96 4.15 -5.35
N GLU A 42 12.37 5.27 -4.94
CA GLU A 42 12.66 5.97 -3.69
C GLU A 42 11.81 5.48 -2.51
N THR A 43 10.77 4.67 -2.76
CA THR A 43 9.96 4.08 -1.68
C THR A 43 10.71 2.95 -0.95
N PRO A 44 10.44 2.72 0.36
CA PRO A 44 11.06 1.63 1.13
C PRO A 44 10.77 0.23 0.56
N VAL A 45 9.64 0.09 -0.14
CA VAL A 45 9.26 -1.13 -0.86
C VAL A 45 8.84 -0.73 -2.27
N SER A 46 9.28 -1.49 -3.26
CA SER A 46 8.95 -1.23 -4.66
C SER A 46 7.44 -1.14 -4.90
N PRO A 47 6.95 -0.14 -5.64
CA PRO A 47 5.54 -0.05 -6.04
C PRO A 47 5.04 -1.24 -6.86
N LEU A 48 5.93 -2.11 -7.36
CA LEU A 48 5.55 -3.35 -8.02
C LEU A 48 4.79 -4.27 -7.06
N GLU A 49 5.13 -4.29 -5.77
CA GLU A 49 4.41 -5.08 -4.78
C GLU A 49 2.97 -4.56 -4.60
N ALA A 50 2.76 -3.23 -4.67
CA ALA A 50 1.44 -2.63 -4.67
C ALA A 50 0.63 -3.00 -5.94
N LEU A 51 1.28 -3.03 -7.10
CA LEU A 51 0.64 -3.44 -8.35
C LEU A 51 0.21 -4.91 -8.31
N LEU A 52 1.12 -5.80 -7.92
CA LEU A 52 0.86 -7.24 -7.84
C LEU A 52 -0.24 -7.57 -6.85
N GLU A 53 -0.20 -6.94 -5.67
CA GLU A 53 -1.23 -7.12 -4.67
C GLU A 53 -2.59 -6.64 -5.17
N SER A 54 -2.66 -5.41 -5.69
CA SER A 54 -3.93 -4.82 -6.12
C SER A 54 -4.56 -5.62 -7.25
N LEU A 55 -3.76 -6.08 -8.22
CA LEU A 55 -4.20 -6.95 -9.31
C LEU A 55 -4.76 -8.27 -8.80
N SER A 56 -4.05 -8.89 -7.86
CA SER A 56 -4.49 -10.16 -7.28
C SER A 56 -5.87 -9.99 -6.64
N ALA A 57 -6.17 -8.83 -6.05
CA ALA A 57 -7.44 -8.55 -5.36
C ALA A 57 -8.67 -8.41 -6.29
N ILE A 58 -8.49 -8.43 -7.61
CA ILE A 58 -9.61 -8.38 -8.56
C ILE A 58 -10.31 -9.73 -8.58
N ALA A 59 -11.49 -9.81 -7.95
CA ALA A 59 -12.26 -11.05 -7.88
C ALA A 59 -12.98 -11.39 -9.20
N GLN A 60 -13.43 -10.38 -9.96
CA GLN A 60 -14.22 -10.59 -11.18
C GLN A 60 -13.29 -10.86 -12.38
N PRO A 61 -13.38 -12.04 -13.04
CA PRO A 61 -12.47 -12.38 -14.14
C PRO A 61 -12.53 -11.39 -15.31
N ALA A 62 -13.73 -10.93 -15.69
CA ALA A 62 -13.88 -9.95 -16.77
C ALA A 62 -13.18 -8.62 -16.47
N THR A 63 -13.22 -8.18 -15.21
CA THR A 63 -12.50 -6.99 -14.76
C THR A 63 -11.00 -7.22 -14.78
N PHE A 64 -10.53 -8.39 -14.32
CA PHE A 64 -9.10 -8.72 -14.32
C PHE A 64 -8.52 -8.71 -15.73
N GLU A 65 -9.18 -9.35 -16.70
CA GLU A 65 -8.75 -9.37 -18.10
C GLU A 65 -8.75 -7.96 -18.71
N ALA A 66 -9.79 -7.18 -18.46
CA ALA A 66 -9.86 -5.80 -18.94
C ALA A 66 -8.75 -4.92 -18.34
N THR A 67 -8.44 -5.10 -17.05
CA THR A 67 -7.32 -4.42 -16.38
C THR A 67 -5.98 -4.81 -17.00
N LEU A 68 -5.75 -6.09 -17.30
CA LEU A 68 -4.50 -6.54 -17.92
C LEU A 68 -4.30 -5.96 -19.33
N VAL A 69 -5.34 -5.96 -20.16
CA VAL A 69 -5.28 -5.35 -21.51
C VAL A 69 -4.99 -3.85 -21.41
N PHE A 70 -5.66 -3.15 -20.50
CA PHE A 70 -5.42 -1.72 -20.28
C PHE A 70 -3.99 -1.44 -19.77
N LEU A 71 -3.50 -2.27 -18.85
CA LEU A 71 -2.14 -2.17 -18.35
C LEU A 71 -1.11 -2.40 -19.44
N ASP A 72 -1.33 -3.34 -20.35
CA ASP A 72 -0.41 -3.62 -21.44
C ASP A 72 -0.17 -2.39 -22.31
N GLU A 73 -1.24 -1.74 -22.74
CA GLU A 73 -1.17 -0.49 -23.50
C GLU A 73 -0.54 0.65 -22.70
N SER A 74 -0.89 0.78 -21.41
CA SER A 74 -0.33 1.80 -20.53
C SER A 74 1.17 1.62 -20.31
N ILE A 75 1.62 0.39 -20.11
CA ILE A 75 3.04 0.05 -19.88
C ILE A 75 3.84 0.27 -21.16
N LEU A 76 3.34 -0.17 -22.32
CA LEU A 76 3.98 0.07 -23.61
C LEU A 76 4.13 1.56 -23.89
N ARG A 77 3.12 2.37 -23.55
CA ARG A 77 3.17 3.82 -23.70
C ARG A 77 4.17 4.46 -22.73
N CYS A 78 4.17 4.04 -21.47
CA CYS A 78 5.08 4.53 -20.45
C CYS A 78 6.55 4.27 -20.82
N ILE A 79 6.88 3.05 -21.23
CA ILE A 79 8.25 2.65 -21.60
C ILE A 79 8.77 3.41 -22.83
N ARG A 80 7.89 3.77 -23.77
CA ARG A 80 8.29 4.54 -24.96
C ARG A 80 8.65 5.99 -24.63
N THR A 81 8.02 6.58 -23.62
CA THR A 81 8.22 8.00 -23.25
C THR A 81 8.23 8.19 -21.73
N PRO A 82 9.14 7.56 -20.96
CA PRO A 82 9.09 7.61 -19.49
C PRO A 82 9.36 9.02 -18.95
N PHE A 83 10.29 9.75 -19.58
CA PHE A 83 10.64 11.12 -19.19
C PHE A 83 9.46 12.09 -19.29
N LYS A 84 8.61 11.93 -20.29
CA LYS A 84 7.38 12.72 -20.40
C LYS A 84 6.54 12.62 -19.12
N TYR A 85 6.36 11.41 -18.60
CA TYR A 85 5.53 11.19 -17.41
C TYR A 85 6.21 11.66 -16.12
N ILE A 86 7.54 11.73 -16.09
CA ILE A 86 8.31 12.35 -15.01
C ILE A 86 8.15 13.88 -15.06
N ASP A 87 8.22 14.48 -16.26
CA ASP A 87 8.03 15.91 -16.46
C ASP A 87 6.58 16.35 -16.14
N ASP A 88 5.59 15.57 -16.60
CA ASP A 88 4.16 15.77 -16.27
C ASP A 88 3.92 15.72 -14.75
N TYR A 89 4.68 14.87 -14.03
CA TYR A 89 4.63 14.82 -12.56
C TYR A 89 5.25 16.08 -11.95
N ALA A 90 6.41 16.52 -12.42
CA ALA A 90 7.06 17.74 -11.94
C ALA A 90 6.15 18.96 -12.15
N GLU A 91 5.50 19.09 -13.31
CA GLU A 91 4.52 20.14 -13.58
C GLU A 91 3.30 20.04 -12.64
N LEU A 92 2.78 18.83 -12.41
CA LEU A 92 1.70 18.61 -11.45
C LEU A 92 2.09 19.10 -10.04
N VAL A 93 3.30 18.76 -9.58
CA VAL A 93 3.81 19.16 -8.27
C VAL A 93 3.93 20.68 -8.17
N LEU A 94 4.45 21.35 -9.21
CA LEU A 94 4.54 22.82 -9.24
C LEU A 94 3.15 23.48 -9.13
N ASN A 95 2.14 22.91 -9.79
CA ASN A 95 0.78 23.43 -9.77
C ASN A 95 0.06 23.25 -8.42
N ILE A 96 0.37 22.20 -7.66
CA ILE A 96 -0.25 21.95 -6.34
C ILE A 96 0.56 22.56 -5.17
N SER A 97 1.84 22.85 -5.39
CA SER A 97 2.74 23.46 -4.42
C SER A 97 2.55 24.99 -4.43
N GLY A 98 1.47 25.45 -3.79
CA GLY A 98 1.35 26.88 -3.47
C GLY A 98 2.50 27.35 -2.55
N PRO A 99 2.70 28.68 -2.39
CA PRO A 99 3.83 29.24 -1.63
C PRO A 99 3.92 28.80 -0.16
N GLN A 100 2.85 28.20 0.41
CA GLN A 100 2.82 27.69 1.78
C GLN A 100 3.08 26.18 1.94
N ARG A 101 3.33 25.42 0.87
CA ARG A 101 3.57 23.96 0.94
C ARG A 101 5.04 23.54 0.75
N GLN A 102 5.97 24.47 0.93
CA GLN A 102 7.40 24.17 0.95
C GLN A 102 7.74 23.37 2.21
N GLY A 103 7.82 22.04 2.09
CA GLY A 103 8.19 21.13 3.17
C GLY A 103 7.43 19.81 3.20
N GLN A 104 6.31 19.69 2.49
CA GLN A 104 5.56 18.43 2.39
C GLN A 104 6.08 17.57 1.22
N GLY A 105 6.92 16.58 1.55
CA GLY A 105 7.24 15.38 0.77
C GLY A 105 7.57 15.58 -0.71
N THR A 106 8.85 15.62 -1.06
CA THR A 106 9.35 15.61 -2.46
C THR A 106 9.23 14.24 -3.14
N ALA A 107 8.69 13.23 -2.46
CA ALA A 107 8.68 11.85 -2.95
C ALA A 107 7.96 11.74 -4.30
N ALA A 108 8.57 11.08 -5.27
CA ALA A 108 7.97 10.95 -6.60
C ALA A 108 6.71 10.06 -6.63
N VAL A 109 5.84 10.29 -7.61
CA VAL A 109 4.80 9.33 -8.02
C VAL A 109 5.33 8.49 -9.18
N SER A 110 4.99 7.21 -9.21
CA SER A 110 5.41 6.29 -10.27
C SER A 110 4.94 6.75 -11.67
N PRO A 111 5.81 6.78 -12.71
CA PRO A 111 5.43 7.16 -14.08
C PRO A 111 4.28 6.34 -14.66
N LEU A 112 4.17 5.05 -14.30
CA LEU A 112 3.03 4.22 -14.68
C LEU A 112 1.70 4.76 -14.14
N VAL A 113 1.66 5.31 -12.92
CA VAL A 113 0.42 5.89 -12.34
C VAL A 113 -0.02 7.10 -13.17
N MET A 114 0.94 7.97 -13.53
CA MET A 114 0.68 9.11 -14.43
C MET A 114 0.11 8.63 -15.78
N THR A 115 0.71 7.57 -16.34
CA THR A 115 0.29 6.99 -17.62
C THR A 115 -1.11 6.38 -17.54
N ILE A 116 -1.41 5.61 -16.49
CA ILE A 116 -2.74 5.02 -16.28
C ILE A 116 -3.81 6.11 -16.19
N VAL A 117 -3.54 7.21 -15.47
CA VAL A 117 -4.49 8.33 -15.35
C VAL A 117 -4.71 9.01 -16.70
N GLU A 118 -3.67 9.20 -17.51
CA GLU A 118 -3.79 9.72 -18.87
C GLU A 118 -4.65 8.80 -19.76
N GLN A 119 -4.39 7.49 -19.72
CA GLN A 119 -5.07 6.51 -20.56
C GLN A 119 -6.50 6.21 -20.08
N PHE A 120 -6.84 6.51 -18.82
CA PHE A 120 -8.11 6.17 -18.20
C PHE A 120 -9.33 6.65 -19.00
N LYS A 121 -9.23 7.81 -19.66
CA LYS A 121 -10.31 8.37 -20.49
C LYS A 121 -10.79 7.39 -21.57
N PHE A 122 -9.85 6.71 -22.24
CA PHE A 122 -10.17 5.75 -23.29
C PHE A 122 -10.88 4.52 -22.74
N PHE A 123 -10.52 4.10 -21.53
CA PHE A 123 -11.16 2.97 -20.87
C PHE A 123 -12.57 3.30 -20.39
N ILE A 124 -12.74 4.45 -19.73
CA ILE A 124 -14.05 4.81 -19.18
C ILE A 124 -15.08 5.17 -20.27
N GLU A 125 -14.63 5.64 -21.43
CA GLU A 125 -15.45 5.92 -22.62
C GLU A 125 -15.72 4.66 -23.47
N SER A 126 -14.97 3.57 -23.27
CA SER A 126 -15.15 2.33 -24.04
C SER A 126 -16.49 1.64 -23.82
N ASP A 127 -16.78 0.63 -24.64
CA ASP A 127 -18.01 -0.17 -24.59
C ASP A 127 -18.02 -1.19 -23.42
N ALA A 128 -17.02 -1.13 -22.53
CA ALA A 128 -16.91 -2.05 -21.40
C ALA A 128 -18.17 -1.99 -20.51
N PRO A 129 -18.67 -3.14 -20.03
CA PRO A 129 -19.83 -3.18 -19.14
C PRO A 129 -19.63 -2.31 -17.89
N ARG A 130 -20.70 -1.68 -17.40
CA ARG A 130 -20.65 -0.81 -16.21
C ARG A 130 -20.00 -1.48 -14.99
N GLY A 131 -20.25 -2.77 -14.77
CA GLY A 131 -19.63 -3.53 -13.68
C GLY A 131 -18.10 -3.66 -13.83
N VAL A 132 -17.62 -3.84 -15.06
CA VAL A 132 -16.18 -3.90 -15.38
C VAL A 132 -15.53 -2.53 -15.16
N LYS A 133 -16.19 -1.45 -15.60
CA LYS A 133 -15.73 -0.07 -15.38
C LYS A 133 -15.58 0.24 -13.88
N LEU A 134 -16.61 -0.05 -13.09
CA LEU A 134 -16.57 0.12 -11.64
C LEU A 134 -15.50 -0.75 -10.97
N GLY A 135 -15.37 -2.01 -11.39
CA GLY A 135 -14.36 -2.93 -10.89
C GLY A 135 -12.93 -2.41 -11.16
N PHE A 136 -12.68 -1.91 -12.37
CA PHE A 136 -11.41 -1.31 -12.73
C PHE A 136 -11.14 -0.03 -11.91
N SER A 137 -12.12 0.86 -11.78
CA SER A 137 -11.95 2.08 -10.95
C SER A 137 -11.67 1.73 -9.49
N THR A 138 -12.31 0.69 -8.96
CA THR A 138 -12.06 0.18 -7.61
C THR A 138 -10.63 -0.36 -7.48
N TRP A 139 -10.15 -1.12 -8.47
CA TRP A 139 -8.77 -1.59 -8.52
C TRP A 139 -7.77 -0.44 -8.59
N LEU A 140 -7.97 0.52 -9.49
CA LEU A 140 -7.05 1.64 -9.66
C LEU A 140 -6.97 2.47 -8.37
N ALA A 141 -8.10 2.72 -7.71
CA ALA A 141 -8.11 3.37 -6.41
C ALA A 141 -7.32 2.58 -5.37
N ARG A 142 -7.47 1.25 -5.30
CA ARG A 142 -6.67 0.38 -4.40
C ARG A 142 -5.17 0.44 -4.71
N PHE A 143 -4.80 0.47 -5.99
CA PHE A 143 -3.40 0.59 -6.41
C PHE A 143 -2.80 1.93 -5.99
N MET A 144 -3.47 3.05 -6.30
CA MET A 144 -3.03 4.40 -5.90
C MET A 144 -2.98 4.57 -4.38
N GLU A 145 -3.96 4.01 -3.66
CA GLU A 145 -3.97 3.95 -2.20
C GLU A 145 -2.71 3.25 -1.65
N SER A 146 -2.30 2.17 -2.31
CA SER A 146 -1.12 1.40 -1.95
C SER A 146 0.18 2.13 -2.26
N CYS A 147 0.26 2.82 -3.40
CA CYS A 147 1.38 3.72 -3.72
C CYS A 147 1.54 4.80 -2.64
N ALA A 148 0.46 5.43 -2.19
CA ALA A 148 0.51 6.41 -1.10
C ALA A 148 1.05 5.79 0.20
N ILE A 149 0.57 4.59 0.57
CA ILE A 149 1.06 3.85 1.74
C ILE A 149 2.54 3.50 1.63
N LEU A 150 3.04 3.25 0.41
CA LEU A 150 4.47 2.99 0.18
C LEU A 150 5.32 4.26 0.20
N GLY A 151 4.73 5.46 0.12
CA GLY A 151 5.45 6.73 0.23
C GLY A 151 5.46 7.59 -1.00
N GLU A 152 4.71 7.22 -2.03
CA GLU A 152 4.48 8.16 -3.12
C GLU A 152 3.68 9.38 -2.63
N ASN A 153 3.90 10.53 -3.26
CA ASN A 153 3.30 11.80 -2.82
C ASN A 153 1.77 11.76 -2.85
N GLY A 154 1.17 11.74 -1.65
CA GLY A 154 -0.27 11.67 -1.45
C GLY A 154 -1.04 12.87 -2.02
N HIS A 155 -0.45 14.07 -2.03
CA HIS A 155 -1.07 15.26 -2.61
C HIS A 155 -1.12 15.18 -4.13
N ALA A 156 -0.05 14.72 -4.76
CA ALA A 156 -0.03 14.46 -6.21
C ALA A 156 -1.05 13.36 -6.57
N LEU A 157 -1.10 12.27 -5.82
CA LEU A 157 -2.10 11.21 -6.01
C LEU A 157 -3.54 11.72 -5.81
N ALA A 158 -3.79 12.62 -4.85
CA ALA A 158 -5.09 13.27 -4.67
C ALA A 158 -5.46 14.16 -5.86
N ALA A 159 -4.50 14.91 -6.40
CA ALA A 159 -4.71 15.72 -7.61
C ALA A 159 -5.00 14.84 -8.84
N LEU A 160 -4.34 13.69 -8.97
CA LEU A 160 -4.67 12.70 -10.00
C LEU A 160 -6.07 12.10 -9.80
N CYS A 161 -6.50 11.87 -8.55
CA CYS A 161 -7.88 11.47 -8.27
C CYS A 161 -8.90 12.52 -8.73
N ASN A 162 -8.60 13.81 -8.60
CA ASN A 162 -9.45 14.87 -9.17
C ASN A 162 -9.60 14.72 -10.69
N ARG A 163 -8.49 14.52 -11.42
CA ARG A 163 -8.53 14.28 -12.86
C ARG A 163 -9.40 13.07 -13.20
N LEU A 164 -9.26 11.96 -12.46
CA LEU A 164 -10.10 10.77 -12.65
C LEU A 164 -11.59 11.04 -12.39
N VAL A 165 -11.92 11.85 -11.38
CA VAL A 165 -13.31 12.25 -11.06
C VAL A 165 -13.95 13.05 -12.20
N GLU A 166 -13.16 13.89 -12.88
CA GLU A 166 -13.60 14.65 -14.06
C GLU A 166 -13.81 13.71 -15.26
N LEU A 167 -12.85 12.83 -15.52
CA LEU A 167 -12.89 11.85 -16.62
C LEU A 167 -14.06 10.85 -16.49
N CYS A 168 -14.53 10.55 -15.28
CA CYS A 168 -15.66 9.64 -15.10
C CYS A 168 -16.98 10.16 -15.70
N GLY A 169 -17.10 11.45 -16.02
CA GLY A 169 -18.31 12.04 -16.62
C GLY A 169 -19.59 11.70 -15.83
N TYR A 170 -20.49 10.97 -16.47
CA TYR A 170 -21.78 10.53 -15.90
C TYR A 170 -21.73 9.24 -15.08
N ASP A 171 -20.61 8.51 -15.05
CA ASP A 171 -20.48 7.31 -14.21
C ASP A 171 -20.31 7.68 -12.73
N LYS A 172 -21.45 7.89 -12.06
CA LYS A 172 -21.51 8.27 -10.65
C LYS A 172 -20.82 7.25 -9.72
N ALA A 173 -20.80 5.96 -10.09
CA ALA A 173 -20.24 4.93 -9.23
C ALA A 173 -18.71 5.02 -9.21
N SER A 174 -18.09 5.01 -10.40
CA SER A 174 -16.64 5.18 -10.56
C SER A 174 -16.17 6.54 -10.02
N LYS A 175 -16.95 7.60 -10.26
CA LYS A 175 -16.71 8.93 -9.69
C LYS A 175 -16.72 8.93 -8.16
N GLY A 176 -17.63 8.17 -7.54
CA GLY A 176 -17.72 8.04 -6.09
C GLY A 176 -16.47 7.39 -5.49
N VAL A 177 -15.90 6.39 -6.16
CA VAL A 177 -14.67 5.70 -5.74
C VAL A 177 -13.51 6.69 -5.64
N PHE A 178 -13.24 7.45 -6.71
CA PHE A 178 -12.11 8.38 -6.72
C PHE A 178 -12.32 9.60 -5.82
N LYS A 179 -13.57 10.05 -5.62
CA LYS A 179 -13.87 11.09 -4.62
C LYS A 179 -13.54 10.63 -3.20
N SER A 180 -13.89 9.39 -2.85
CA SER A 180 -13.55 8.82 -1.54
C SER A 180 -12.04 8.76 -1.35
N LEU A 181 -11.31 8.18 -2.32
CA LEU A 181 -9.86 8.07 -2.22
C LEU A 181 -9.18 9.44 -2.12
N LYS A 182 -9.63 10.42 -2.92
CA LYS A 182 -9.14 11.80 -2.85
C LYS A 182 -9.26 12.36 -1.43
N GLN A 183 -10.45 12.26 -0.82
CA GLN A 183 -10.68 12.75 0.54
C GLN A 183 -9.73 12.08 1.53
N ASP A 184 -9.53 10.76 1.39
CA ASP A 184 -8.64 10.02 2.26
C ASP A 184 -7.15 10.40 2.06
N LEU A 185 -6.76 10.82 0.85
CA LEU A 185 -5.39 11.29 0.55
C LEU A 185 -5.16 12.74 0.98
N GLU A 186 -6.17 13.62 0.88
CA GLU A 186 -6.09 15.02 1.32
C GLU A 186 -6.11 15.17 2.84
N GLY A 187 -6.76 14.25 3.56
CA GLY A 187 -6.80 14.21 5.03
C GLY A 187 -5.46 13.89 5.71
N GLY A 188 -4.34 14.06 5.00
CA GLY A 188 -2.99 13.78 5.48
C GLY A 188 -2.53 12.34 5.33
N GLY A 189 -3.34 11.44 4.74
CA GLY A 189 -3.01 10.02 4.56
C GLY A 189 -2.72 9.25 5.87
N GLY A 190 -2.83 9.93 7.02
CA GLY A 190 -2.53 9.41 8.33
C GLY A 190 -3.61 8.45 8.79
N PHE A 191 -3.17 7.45 9.55
CA PHE A 191 -4.06 6.52 10.21
C PHE A 191 -4.79 7.26 11.34
N GLN A 192 -6.12 7.41 11.24
CA GLN A 192 -6.93 8.07 12.26
C GLN A 192 -7.36 7.04 13.31
N LEU A 193 -7.14 7.31 14.59
CA LEU A 193 -7.66 6.45 15.65
C LEU A 193 -9.15 6.75 15.89
N VAL A 194 -10.03 5.80 15.58
CA VAL A 194 -11.47 5.93 15.85
C VAL A 194 -11.79 5.34 17.23
N ASN A 195 -12.11 6.20 18.19
CA ASN A 195 -12.62 5.76 19.49
C ASN A 195 -14.07 5.30 19.38
N ARG A 196 -14.34 4.10 19.91
CA ARG A 196 -15.59 3.34 19.74
C ARG A 196 -16.80 3.96 20.44
N GLU A 197 -16.60 5.03 21.21
CA GLU A 197 -17.68 5.68 21.98
C GLU A 197 -18.56 6.59 21.11
N SER A 198 -18.16 6.89 19.88
CA SER A 198 -18.99 7.65 18.94
C SER A 198 -19.73 6.72 17.97
N PRO A 199 -21.08 6.72 17.95
CA PRO A 199 -21.87 5.97 16.99
C PRO A 199 -21.79 6.66 15.62
N GLU A 200 -20.68 6.47 14.91
CA GLU A 200 -20.56 6.89 13.52
C GLU A 200 -21.35 5.96 12.59
N PRO A 201 -21.96 6.50 11.51
CA PRO A 201 -22.64 5.69 10.52
C PRO A 201 -21.62 4.76 9.84
N THR A 202 -21.80 3.46 10.02
CA THR A 202 -21.01 2.42 9.35
C THR A 202 -20.89 2.76 7.85
N PRO A 203 -19.66 2.78 7.29
CA PRO A 203 -19.47 3.11 5.88
C PRO A 203 -20.34 2.18 5.04
N LYS A 204 -21.14 2.78 4.15
CA LYS A 204 -21.99 2.05 3.20
C LYS A 204 -21.08 1.09 2.43
N ARG A 205 -21.14 -0.20 2.77
CA ARG A 205 -20.42 -1.25 2.06
C ARG A 205 -20.93 -1.26 0.63
N TYR A 206 -20.16 -0.68 -0.30
CA TYR A 206 -20.41 -0.86 -1.72
C TYR A 206 -20.31 -2.37 -2.00
N GLY A 207 -21.41 -2.92 -2.51
CA GLY A 207 -21.69 -4.35 -2.55
C GLY A 207 -20.67 -5.15 -3.36
N GLY A 208 -20.33 -6.32 -2.83
CA GLY A 208 -19.48 -7.32 -3.50
C GLY A 208 -18.56 -8.07 -2.55
N ILE A 209 -19.06 -8.60 -1.43
CA ILE A 209 -18.31 -9.58 -0.61
C ILE A 209 -19.23 -10.78 -0.42
N ILE A 210 -19.23 -11.68 -1.40
CA ILE A 210 -19.77 -13.02 -1.23
C ILE A 210 -18.63 -13.99 -1.53
N SER A 211 -18.34 -14.80 -0.51
CA SER A 211 -17.49 -15.98 -0.49
C SER A 211 -15.97 -15.77 -0.36
N GLY A 212 -15.48 -15.95 0.86
CA GLY A 212 -14.61 -17.10 1.08
C GLY A 212 -13.15 -16.89 1.43
N GLU A 213 -12.61 -15.66 1.45
CA GLU A 213 -11.29 -15.38 2.01
C GLU A 213 -11.12 -13.86 2.10
N LYS A 214 -11.29 -13.30 3.31
CA LYS A 214 -10.93 -11.89 3.50
C LYS A 214 -9.43 -11.80 3.38
N ARG A 215 -8.97 -11.22 2.28
CA ARG A 215 -7.54 -10.95 2.09
C ARG A 215 -7.07 -10.00 3.18
N SER A 216 -5.86 -10.22 3.68
CA SER A 216 -5.25 -9.41 4.74
C SER A 216 -5.44 -7.91 4.50
N ARG A 217 -5.39 -7.44 3.25
CA ARG A 217 -5.51 -6.02 2.94
C ARG A 217 -6.89 -5.40 3.00
N ASP A 218 -7.96 -6.18 2.90
CA ASP A 218 -9.29 -5.64 3.18
C ASP A 218 -9.41 -5.28 4.67
N LEU A 219 -8.65 -5.97 5.54
CA LEU A 219 -8.50 -5.61 6.94
C LEU A 219 -7.50 -4.45 7.13
N PHE A 220 -6.44 -4.36 6.33
CA PHE A 220 -5.55 -3.19 6.35
C PHE A 220 -6.23 -1.88 5.93
N ARG A 221 -7.22 -1.93 5.03
CA ARG A 221 -8.04 -0.75 4.72
C ARG A 221 -8.79 -0.25 5.96
N SER A 222 -9.27 -1.16 6.82
CA SER A 222 -9.84 -0.77 8.12
C SER A 222 -8.79 -0.24 9.12
N LEU A 223 -7.50 -0.54 8.93
CA LEU A 223 -6.46 0.09 9.75
C LEU A 223 -6.32 1.57 9.49
N ARG A 224 -6.73 2.13 8.34
CA ARG A 224 -6.78 3.61 8.19
C ARG A 224 -7.61 4.29 9.29
N ARG A 225 -8.55 3.58 9.91
CA ARG A 225 -9.36 4.01 11.06
C ARG A 225 -8.86 3.45 12.40
N LEU A 226 -7.72 2.78 12.40
CA LEU A 226 -7.04 2.08 13.52
C LEU A 226 -8.01 1.43 14.50
N ASP A 227 -9.02 0.75 13.98
CA ASP A 227 -9.95 0.01 14.80
C ASP A 227 -9.17 -1.12 15.48
N THR A 228 -9.10 -1.10 16.80
CA THR A 228 -8.37 -2.13 17.55
C THR A 228 -8.95 -3.53 17.30
N GLN A 229 -10.22 -3.64 16.95
CA GLN A 229 -10.83 -4.90 16.52
C GLN A 229 -10.30 -5.36 15.17
N ALA A 230 -10.01 -4.43 14.24
CA ALA A 230 -9.38 -4.75 12.96
C ALA A 230 -7.95 -5.27 13.16
N ILE A 231 -7.18 -4.67 14.07
CA ILE A 231 -5.84 -5.15 14.43
C ILE A 231 -5.92 -6.58 15.02
N GLU A 232 -6.89 -6.85 15.89
CA GLU A 232 -7.11 -8.19 16.43
C GLU A 232 -7.53 -9.22 15.37
N ASN A 233 -8.37 -8.82 14.42
CA ASN A 233 -8.75 -9.68 13.31
C ASN A 233 -7.55 -10.01 12.41
N LEU A 234 -6.68 -9.03 12.16
CA LEU A 234 -5.40 -9.26 11.46
C LEU A 234 -4.48 -10.19 12.25
N LEU A 235 -4.36 -9.99 13.56
CA LEU A 235 -3.57 -10.86 14.44
C LEU A 235 -4.04 -12.32 14.37
N ARG A 236 -5.36 -12.55 14.45
CA ARG A 236 -5.95 -13.89 14.30
C ARG A 236 -5.70 -14.45 12.90
N LEU A 237 -5.86 -13.64 11.85
CA LEU A 237 -5.60 -14.07 10.48
C LEU A 237 -4.17 -14.60 10.30
N TYR A 238 -3.17 -13.87 10.80
CA TYR A 238 -1.77 -14.26 10.65
C TYR A 238 -1.32 -15.34 11.63
N ARG A 239 -1.92 -15.45 12.82
CA ARG A 239 -1.61 -16.55 13.75
C ARG A 239 -2.29 -17.85 13.38
N ASP A 240 -3.59 -17.81 13.09
CA ASP A 240 -4.43 -19.00 13.07
C ASP A 240 -4.63 -19.55 11.65
N VAL A 241 -4.84 -18.67 10.67
CA VAL A 241 -5.20 -19.07 9.29
C VAL A 241 -3.97 -19.31 8.41
N GLY A 242 -2.86 -18.64 8.71
CA GLY A 242 -1.62 -18.79 7.93
C GLY A 242 -1.61 -18.06 6.61
N ALA A 243 -2.17 -16.85 6.60
CA ALA A 243 -2.01 -15.94 5.48
C ALA A 243 -0.51 -15.67 5.18
N GLU A 244 -0.18 -15.61 3.89
CA GLU A 244 1.14 -15.22 3.43
C GLU A 244 1.46 -13.78 3.86
N VAL A 245 2.69 -13.56 4.32
CA VAL A 245 3.18 -12.24 4.73
C VAL A 245 3.87 -11.57 3.54
N SER A 246 3.51 -10.33 3.25
CA SER A 246 4.19 -9.49 2.26
C SER A 246 4.98 -8.35 2.92
N LEU A 247 5.96 -7.79 2.21
CA LEU A 247 6.63 -6.55 2.64
C LEU A 247 5.65 -5.40 2.82
N LEU A 248 4.60 -5.38 1.99
CA LEU A 248 3.58 -4.35 2.03
C LEU A 248 2.78 -4.39 3.32
N ASP A 249 2.48 -5.58 3.87
CA ASP A 249 1.82 -5.71 5.17
C ASP A 249 2.67 -5.11 6.30
N ILE A 250 3.99 -5.32 6.23
CA ILE A 250 4.95 -4.78 7.20
C ILE A 250 4.99 -3.24 7.09
N VAL A 251 5.11 -2.69 5.87
CA VAL A 251 5.09 -1.23 5.64
C VAL A 251 3.81 -0.60 6.17
N VAL A 252 2.65 -1.22 5.92
CA VAL A 252 1.36 -0.69 6.39
C VAL A 252 1.36 -0.57 7.91
N ILE A 253 1.88 -1.57 8.64
CA ILE A 253 1.96 -1.54 10.10
C ILE A 253 2.94 -0.46 10.57
N CYS A 254 4.12 -0.35 9.96
CA CYS A 254 5.10 0.69 10.29
C CYS A 254 4.52 2.09 10.11
N ARG A 255 3.84 2.33 8.98
CA ARG A 255 3.12 3.57 8.70
C ARG A 255 2.01 3.86 9.69
N ALA A 256 1.26 2.83 10.07
CA ALA A 256 0.22 2.93 11.09
C ALA A 256 0.80 3.39 12.44
N VAL A 257 1.92 2.80 12.85
CA VAL A 257 2.63 3.20 14.07
C VAL A 257 3.13 4.64 13.96
N GLY A 258 3.83 5.00 12.88
CA GLY A 258 4.32 6.36 12.66
C GLY A 258 3.20 7.41 12.70
N SER A 259 2.07 7.14 12.03
CA SER A 259 0.90 8.02 12.05
C SER A 259 0.28 8.20 13.44
N ILE A 260 0.30 7.16 14.29
CA ILE A 260 -0.17 7.30 15.69
C ILE A 260 0.79 8.19 16.48
N LEU A 261 2.09 8.00 16.29
CA LEU A 261 3.13 8.75 17.00
C LEU A 261 3.15 10.24 16.61
N ASP A 262 2.94 10.53 15.33
CA ASP A 262 2.88 11.91 14.80
C ASP A 262 1.53 12.60 15.11
N GLY A 263 0.51 11.82 15.47
CA GLY A 263 -0.85 12.29 15.72
C GLY A 263 -1.00 13.01 17.06
N SER A 264 -1.05 14.34 17.06
CA SER A 264 -1.19 15.17 18.27
C SER A 264 -2.56 15.09 18.98
N THR A 265 -3.55 14.40 18.39
CA THR A 265 -4.94 14.39 18.84
C THR A 265 -5.38 13.10 19.54
N ILE A 266 -4.50 12.10 19.63
CA ILE A 266 -4.85 10.77 20.17
C ILE A 266 -4.57 10.72 21.68
N ASN A 267 -5.51 10.20 22.46
CA ASN A 267 -5.29 9.93 23.89
C ASN A 267 -4.10 8.97 24.08
N GLU A 268 -3.18 9.29 24.99
CA GLU A 268 -1.97 8.51 25.24
C GLU A 268 -2.24 7.03 25.53
N GLY A 269 -3.30 6.73 26.30
CA GLY A 269 -3.70 5.36 26.62
C GLY A 269 -4.13 4.57 25.39
N ASP A 270 -4.93 5.19 24.52
CA ASP A 270 -5.40 4.56 23.29
C ASP A 270 -4.28 4.41 22.27
N ALA A 271 -3.40 5.41 22.17
CA ALA A 271 -2.19 5.35 21.35
C ALA A 271 -1.28 4.20 21.79
N CYS A 272 -0.98 4.08 23.09
CA CYS A 272 -0.19 2.99 23.65
C CYS A 272 -0.83 1.61 23.37
N ALA A 273 -2.14 1.49 23.55
CA ALA A 273 -2.87 0.26 23.30
C ALA A 273 -2.82 -0.14 21.82
N ALA A 274 -3.04 0.80 20.90
CA ALA A 274 -2.98 0.59 19.46
C ALA A 274 -1.56 0.20 19.01
N ILE A 275 -0.54 0.95 19.43
CA ILE A 275 0.87 0.66 19.12
C ILE A 275 1.26 -0.73 19.64
N SER A 276 0.90 -1.07 20.87
CA SER A 276 1.17 -2.40 21.44
C SER A 276 0.56 -3.53 20.60
N LYS A 277 -0.70 -3.37 20.15
CA LYS A 277 -1.36 -4.35 19.26
C LYS A 277 -0.68 -4.42 17.88
N LEU A 278 -0.29 -3.28 17.30
CA LEU A 278 0.42 -3.22 16.02
C LEU A 278 1.81 -3.87 16.10
N LEU A 279 2.56 -3.65 17.18
CA LEU A 279 3.84 -4.32 17.41
C LEU A 279 3.66 -5.82 17.62
N GLY A 280 2.59 -6.23 18.30
CA GLY A 280 2.20 -7.64 18.41
C GLY A 280 1.89 -8.26 17.05
N LEU A 281 1.26 -7.51 16.15
CA LEU A 281 0.98 -7.92 14.77
C LEU A 281 2.26 -8.03 13.96
N LEU A 282 3.13 -7.03 14.03
CA LEU A 282 4.44 -7.02 13.38
C LEU A 282 5.26 -8.25 13.79
N LYS A 283 5.31 -8.56 15.09
CA LYS A 283 5.97 -9.76 15.61
C LYS A 283 5.37 -11.04 15.01
N ALA A 284 4.05 -11.16 14.97
CA ALA A 284 3.38 -12.32 14.37
C ALA A 284 3.71 -12.48 12.88
N LEU A 285 3.80 -11.37 12.12
CA LEU A 285 4.27 -11.41 10.73
C LEU A 285 5.71 -11.94 10.65
N PHE A 286 6.63 -11.43 11.46
CA PHE A 286 8.02 -11.88 11.44
C PHE A 286 8.20 -13.34 11.85
N GLU A 287 7.39 -13.85 12.77
CA GLU A 287 7.42 -15.28 13.15
C GLU A 287 6.98 -16.20 11.99
N ARG A 288 6.15 -15.70 11.08
CA ARG A 288 5.70 -16.43 9.89
C ARG A 288 6.70 -16.47 8.75
N ILE A 289 7.62 -15.52 8.66
CA ILE A 289 8.63 -15.51 7.60
C ILE A 289 9.70 -16.59 7.93
N PRO A 290 9.96 -17.59 7.06
CA PRO A 290 10.94 -18.63 7.35
C PRO A 290 12.33 -18.08 7.72
N ARG A 291 13.06 -18.79 8.58
CA ARG A 291 14.47 -18.46 8.89
C ARG A 291 15.28 -18.74 7.61
N GLY A 292 15.89 -17.69 7.05
CA GLY A 292 16.61 -17.77 5.77
C GLY A 292 15.85 -17.24 4.57
N ASP A 293 14.58 -16.86 4.71
CA ASP A 293 13.84 -16.20 3.63
C ASP A 293 14.40 -14.78 3.40
N GLY A 294 14.74 -14.44 2.16
CA GLY A 294 15.19 -13.10 1.76
C GLY A 294 14.18 -12.00 2.09
N LEU A 295 12.89 -12.33 2.25
CA LEU A 295 11.86 -11.42 2.76
C LEU A 295 12.22 -10.88 4.15
N ARG A 296 12.73 -11.72 5.05
CA ARG A 296 13.11 -11.32 6.42
C ARG A 296 14.27 -10.32 6.38
N GLY A 297 15.26 -10.55 5.53
CA GLY A 297 16.39 -9.64 5.32
C GLY A 297 15.94 -8.27 4.80
N ARG A 298 15.09 -8.27 3.76
CA ARG A 298 14.50 -7.04 3.21
C ARG A 298 13.66 -6.28 4.21
N ALA A 299 12.81 -6.97 4.98
CA ALA A 299 12.00 -6.36 6.03
C ALA A 299 12.86 -5.72 7.13
N LYS A 300 13.94 -6.38 7.55
CA LYS A 300 14.91 -5.81 8.50
C LYS A 300 15.61 -4.58 7.94
N ALA A 301 16.09 -4.64 6.69
CA ALA A 301 16.75 -3.51 6.04
C ALA A 301 15.81 -2.30 5.91
N MET A 302 14.55 -2.54 5.56
CA MET A 302 13.50 -1.52 5.49
C MET A 302 13.26 -0.87 6.87
N LEU A 303 13.08 -1.69 7.92
CA LEU A 303 12.89 -1.19 9.28
C LEU A 303 14.09 -0.38 9.79
N ALA A 304 15.31 -0.74 9.38
CA ALA A 304 16.53 -0.04 9.77
C ALA A 304 16.69 1.30 9.05
N HIS A 305 16.21 1.41 7.80
CA HIS A 305 16.29 2.65 7.01
C HIS A 305 15.24 3.69 7.41
N ASP A 306 14.07 3.24 7.86
CA ASP A 306 12.99 4.11 8.27
C ASP A 306 13.26 4.62 9.71
N SER A 307 14.22 5.53 9.88
CA SER A 307 14.62 6.01 11.22
C SER A 307 13.49 6.76 11.93
N ILE A 308 12.50 7.24 11.18
CA ILE A 308 11.40 8.08 11.68
C ILE A 308 10.60 7.36 12.76
N TRP A 309 10.24 6.08 12.61
CA TRP A 309 9.49 5.40 13.67
C TRP A 309 10.36 5.09 14.90
N ILE A 310 11.68 4.92 14.72
CA ILE A 310 12.63 4.73 15.83
C ILE A 310 12.82 6.06 16.58
N GLU A 311 13.05 7.16 15.86
CA GLU A 311 13.23 8.50 16.40
C GLU A 311 11.95 9.04 17.05
N SER A 312 10.79 8.90 16.39
CA SER A 312 9.49 9.27 16.97
C SER A 312 9.18 8.44 18.21
N PHE A 313 9.56 7.15 18.25
CA PHE A 313 9.42 6.32 19.45
C PHE A 313 10.37 6.74 20.58
N LEU A 314 11.57 7.23 20.25
CA LEU A 314 12.56 7.71 21.23
C LEU A 314 12.27 9.15 21.75
N HIS A 315 11.47 9.94 21.02
CA HIS A 315 11.14 11.32 21.37
C HIS A 315 9.81 11.49 22.14
N VAL A 316 8.97 10.45 22.26
CA VAL A 316 7.87 10.48 23.23
C VAL A 316 8.48 10.55 24.64
N PRO A 317 8.09 11.50 25.51
CA PRO A 317 8.55 11.56 26.89
C PRO A 317 7.97 10.35 27.65
N VAL A 318 8.64 9.22 27.53
CA VAL A 318 8.30 8.01 28.25
C VAL A 318 8.86 8.14 29.65
N ASP A 319 8.02 7.93 30.66
CA ASP A 319 8.44 7.76 32.06
C ASP A 319 9.71 6.88 32.11
N PRO A 320 10.85 7.37 32.65
CA PRO A 320 12.10 6.63 32.69
C PRO A 320 11.97 5.23 33.28
N GLY A 321 10.98 5.00 34.15
CA GLY A 321 10.68 3.67 34.72
C GLY A 321 9.99 2.69 33.76
N ARG A 322 9.42 3.16 32.65
CA ARG A 322 8.74 2.35 31.62
C ARG A 322 9.57 2.17 30.35
N VAL A 323 10.55 3.03 30.13
CA VAL A 323 11.53 2.98 29.02
C VAL A 323 12.16 1.58 28.84
N PRO A 324 12.57 0.83 29.88
CA PRO A 324 13.13 -0.52 29.72
C PRO A 324 12.17 -1.56 29.14
N ARG A 325 10.85 -1.33 29.12
CA ARG A 325 9.86 -2.23 28.49
C ARG A 325 9.62 -1.90 27.02
N TYR A 326 9.82 -0.65 26.63
CA TYR A 326 9.64 -0.14 25.27
C TYR A 326 10.93 -0.31 24.43
N ILE A 327 12.09 -0.18 25.08
CA ILE A 327 13.43 -0.38 24.50
C ILE A 327 13.74 -1.85 24.12
N ILE A 328 12.92 -2.83 24.56
CA ILE A 328 13.14 -4.26 24.22
C ILE A 328 13.09 -4.51 22.70
N PHE A 329 12.51 -3.59 21.91
CA PHE A 329 12.58 -3.65 20.45
C PHE A 329 13.81 -2.99 19.82
N SER A 330 14.52 -2.08 20.50
CA SER A 330 15.64 -1.32 19.91
C SER A 330 17.04 -1.70 20.41
N THR A 331 17.21 -2.33 21.58
CA THR A 331 18.56 -2.63 22.14
C THR A 331 18.91 -4.10 22.32
N GLY A 332 18.35 -5.00 21.51
CA GLY A 332 18.93 -6.35 21.36
C GLY A 332 18.73 -7.32 22.54
N ASN A 333 17.78 -7.05 23.45
CA ASN A 333 17.41 -8.00 24.52
C ASN A 333 16.10 -8.77 24.24
N CYS A 334 15.62 -8.76 23.00
CA CYS A 334 14.57 -9.68 22.55
C CYS A 334 15.22 -11.05 22.20
N PRO A 335 14.60 -12.21 22.46
CA PRO A 335 15.12 -13.55 22.08
C PRO A 335 15.34 -13.78 20.57
N LEU A 336 15.28 -12.72 19.75
CA LEU A 336 15.77 -12.66 18.38
C LEU A 336 17.29 -12.41 18.28
N CYS A 337 17.99 -12.14 19.39
CA CYS A 337 19.46 -12.01 19.46
C CYS A 337 20.22 -13.33 19.72
N LEU A 338 19.58 -14.50 19.67
CA LEU A 338 20.26 -15.80 19.58
C LEU A 338 20.70 -16.16 18.15
N LEU A 339 20.91 -15.16 17.27
CA LEU A 339 21.26 -15.36 15.86
C LEU A 339 22.48 -14.52 15.45
N ASP A 340 23.47 -14.43 16.35
CA ASP A 340 24.85 -14.17 15.97
C ASP A 340 25.62 -15.51 16.02
N GLU A 341 25.40 -16.37 15.01
CA GLU A 341 26.14 -17.62 14.80
C GLU A 341 27.50 -17.37 14.12
N SER A 342 28.14 -16.22 14.36
CA SER A 342 29.51 -15.95 13.89
C SER A 342 30.59 -16.14 14.96
N LYS A 343 30.23 -16.65 16.15
CA LYS A 343 31.18 -17.02 17.22
C LYS A 343 30.87 -18.37 17.88
N ALA A 344 30.69 -19.41 17.07
CA ALA A 344 30.75 -20.80 17.51
C ALA A 344 31.28 -21.72 16.40
N CYS A 345 32.51 -21.47 15.97
CA CYS A 345 33.50 -22.46 15.55
C CYS A 345 34.88 -21.80 15.68
#